data_AF-C5LYA8-F1
#
_entry.id   AF-C5LYA8-F1
#
_cell.length_a   1.000
_cell.length_b   1.000
_cell.length_c   1.000
_cell.angle_alpha   90.00
_cell.angle_beta   90.00
_cell.angle_gamma   90.00
#
_symmetry.space_group_name_H-M   'P 1'
#
loop_
_entity.id
_entity.type
_entity.pdbx_description
1 polymer ?
#
loop_
_entity_poly.entity_id
_entity_poly.type
_entity_poly.pdbx_seq_one_letter_code
_entity_poly.pdbx_strand_id
1 'polypeptide(L)'
;MATDSPTWPGKVHKEHHKEVTSTQLLIKEMLKGNDTIDVNDMYCVSTNVQTAGKGRGKHCWESPIGCAMQSILLFVDEAQVRRVPGLTQSEIGE
;
A
#
# COMPACT_ATOMS: atom_id res chain seq x y z
N MET A 1 3.42 25.55 19.66
CA MET A 1 4.42 24.49 19.48
C MET A 1 4.04 23.74 18.22
N ALA A 2 4.85 23.80 17.16
CA ALA A 2 4.67 22.86 16.05
C ALA A 2 4.99 21.49 16.63
N THR A 3 4.00 20.60 16.69
CA THR A 3 4.26 19.19 16.94
C THR A 3 5.08 18.72 15.75
N ASP A 4 6.36 18.42 15.98
CA ASP A 4 7.25 17.87 14.96
C ASP A 4 6.51 16.71 14.29
N SER A 5 6.17 16.89 13.01
CA SER A 5 5.47 15.85 12.27
C SER A 5 6.38 14.63 12.27
N PRO A 6 5.86 13.43 12.56
CA PRO A 6 6.69 12.24 12.62
C PRO A 6 7.45 12.10 11.30
N THR A 7 8.78 12.16 11.37
CA THR A 7 9.65 11.97 10.21
C THR A 7 9.76 10.47 9.96
N TRP A 8 9.38 10.04 8.75
CA TRP A 8 9.65 8.68 8.30
C TRP A 8 11.17 8.45 8.25
N PRO A 9 11.69 7.28 8.69
CA PRO A 9 13.14 7.05 8.78
C PRO A 9 13.85 7.04 7.42
N GLY A 10 13.17 6.61 6.35
CA GLY A 10 13.68 6.65 4.97
C GLY A 10 12.93 7.65 4.09
N LYS A 11 13.04 7.48 2.77
CA LYS A 11 12.35 8.31 1.79
C LYS A 11 10.88 7.94 1.72
N VAL A 12 10.07 8.94 1.36
CA VAL A 12 8.65 8.77 1.10
C VAL A 12 8.41 8.90 -0.40
N HIS A 13 8.08 7.80 -1.05
CA HIS A 13 7.73 7.74 -2.46
C HIS A 13 6.21 7.78 -2.60
N LYS A 14 5.70 8.69 -3.42
CA LYS A 14 4.26 8.87 -3.64
C LYS A 14 3.97 8.88 -5.14
N GLU A 15 3.10 7.97 -5.56
CA GLU A 15 2.62 7.89 -6.93
C GLU A 15 1.10 8.05 -6.96
N HIS A 16 0.60 8.84 -7.91
CA HIS A 16 -0.82 9.06 -8.10
C HIS A 16 -1.20 8.74 -9.54
N HIS A 17 -2.19 7.87 -9.69
CA HIS A 17 -2.69 7.44 -10.99
C HIS A 17 -4.14 7.83 -11.18
N LYS A 18 -4.51 8.25 -12.39
CA LYS A 18 -5.91 8.55 -12.70
C LYS A 18 -6.81 7.32 -12.53
N GLU A 19 -6.32 6.16 -12.96
CA GLU A 19 -7.05 4.90 -12.93
C GLU A 19 -6.04 3.73 -12.91
N VAL A 20 -6.31 2.70 -12.12
CA VAL A 20 -5.54 1.44 -12.10
C VAL A 20 -6.46 0.25 -11.91
N THR A 21 -5.98 -0.95 -12.26
CA THR A 21 -6.71 -2.19 -11.93
C THR A 21 -6.84 -2.37 -10.42
N SER A 22 -5.71 -2.27 -9.71
CA SER A 22 -5.69 -2.28 -8.25
C SER A 22 -4.38 -1.67 -7.73
N THR A 23 -4.46 -0.74 -6.78
CA THR A 23 -3.28 -0.17 -6.12
C THR A 23 -2.45 -1.24 -5.40
N GLN A 24 -3.14 -2.26 -4.85
CA GLN A 24 -2.49 -3.40 -4.21
C GLN A 24 -1.72 -4.27 -5.21
N LEU A 25 -2.29 -4.51 -6.40
CA LEU A 25 -1.62 -5.27 -7.44
C LEU A 25 -0.39 -4.52 -7.95
N LEU A 26 -0.50 -3.20 -8.15
CA LEU A 26 0.61 -2.37 -8.58
C LEU A 26 1.82 -2.49 -7.64
N ILE A 27 1.58 -2.38 -6.32
CA ILE A 27 2.63 -2.55 -5.31
C ILE A 27 3.23 -3.96 -5.34
N LYS A 28 2.41 -5.01 -5.50
CA LYS A 28 2.93 -6.39 -5.63
C LYS A 28 3.84 -6.54 -6.86
N GLU A 29 3.52 -5.92 -7.98
CA GLU A 29 4.37 -5.97 -9.18
C GLU A 29 5.67 -5.16 -8.99
N MET A 30 5.63 -4.02 -8.30
CA MET A 30 6.84 -3.28 -7.91
C MET A 30 7.80 -4.15 -7.08
N LEU A 31 7.25 -4.95 -6.15
CA LEU A 31 8.03 -5.88 -5.34
C LEU A 31 8.67 -7.03 -6.14
N LYS A 32 8.01 -7.49 -7.22
CA LYS A 32 8.55 -8.56 -8.07
C LYS A 32 9.67 -8.08 -9.00
N GLY A 33 9.65 -6.79 -9.36
CA GLY A 33 10.53 -6.23 -10.39
C GLY A 33 11.77 -5.50 -9.87
N ASN A 34 11.89 -5.24 -8.55
CA ASN A 34 12.96 -4.38 -8.01
C ASN A 34 13.75 -5.03 -6.86
N ASP A 35 15.05 -5.25 -7.12
CA ASP A 35 16.06 -5.61 -6.11
C ASP A 35 16.55 -4.41 -5.27
N THR A 36 15.96 -3.22 -5.46
CA THR A 36 16.48 -1.93 -4.96
C THR A 36 15.60 -1.21 -3.94
N ILE A 37 14.52 -1.85 -3.49
CA ILE A 37 13.63 -1.27 -2.47
C ILE A 37 14.36 -1.22 -1.12
N ASP A 38 14.58 -0.01 -0.61
CA ASP A 38 15.14 0.18 0.74
C ASP A 38 14.07 -0.13 1.78
N VAL A 39 14.42 -0.94 2.78
CA VAL A 39 13.51 -1.33 3.86
C VAL A 39 13.06 -0.16 4.74
N ASN A 40 13.79 0.95 4.72
CA ASN A 40 13.42 2.16 5.45
C ASN A 40 12.50 3.07 4.64
N ASP A 41 12.32 2.82 3.34
CA ASP A 41 11.48 3.64 2.48
C ASP A 41 10.00 3.27 2.62
N MET A 42 9.14 4.27 2.48
CA MET A 42 7.69 4.09 2.37
C MET A 42 7.26 4.35 0.93
N TYR A 43 6.46 3.44 0.38
CA TYR A 43 5.85 3.62 -0.95
C TYR A 43 4.34 3.72 -0.80
N CYS A 44 3.77 4.80 -1.33
CA CYS A 44 2.34 5.03 -1.36
C CYS A 44 1.87 5.17 -2.81
N VAL A 45 0.94 4.31 -3.21
CA VAL A 45 0.27 4.35 -4.51
C VAL A 45 -1.17 4.73 -4.28
N SER A 46 -1.62 5.79 -4.95
CA SER A 46 -3.00 6.28 -4.87
C SER A 46 -3.67 6.35 -6.24
N THR A 47 -4.99 6.27 -6.26
CA THR A 47 -5.76 6.42 -7.50
C THR A 47 -7.12 7.07 -7.29
N ASN A 48 -7.70 7.63 -8.36
CA ASN A 48 -9.07 8.10 -8.37
C ASN A 48 -10.08 6.98 -8.67
N VAL A 49 -9.65 5.88 -9.31
CA VAL A 49 -10.51 4.76 -9.71
C VAL A 49 -9.73 3.44 -9.68
N GLN A 50 -10.28 2.43 -9.00
CA GLN A 50 -9.87 1.03 -9.16
C GLN A 50 -10.91 0.27 -9.97
N THR A 51 -10.51 -0.32 -11.10
CA THR A 51 -11.43 -1.09 -11.95
C THR A 51 -11.67 -2.52 -11.44
N ALA A 52 -10.74 -3.06 -10.65
CA ALA A 52 -10.84 -4.38 -10.04
C ALA A 52 -10.16 -4.42 -8.66
N GLY A 53 -10.61 -3.55 -7.75
CA GLY A 53 -10.23 -3.63 -6.34
C GLY A 53 -10.60 -4.99 -5.75
N LYS A 54 -9.68 -5.62 -5.01
CA LYS A 54 -9.95 -6.89 -4.32
C LYS A 54 -9.99 -6.65 -2.81
N GLY A 55 -11.12 -6.99 -2.20
CA GLY A 55 -11.25 -7.16 -0.77
C GLY A 55 -10.87 -8.58 -0.32
N ARG A 56 -11.06 -8.86 0.97
CA ARG A 56 -10.81 -10.18 1.55
C ARG A 56 -11.70 -11.25 0.87
N GLY A 57 -11.19 -12.48 0.75
CA GLY A 57 -11.98 -13.61 0.24
C GLY A 57 -12.34 -13.53 -1.25
N LYS A 58 -11.56 -12.78 -2.05
CA LYS A 58 -11.82 -12.50 -3.48
C LYS A 58 -13.10 -11.68 -3.74
N HIS A 59 -13.68 -11.06 -2.72
CA HIS A 59 -14.78 -10.12 -2.93
C HIS A 59 -14.30 -8.90 -3.70
N CYS A 60 -15.05 -8.48 -4.72
CA CYS A 60 -14.78 -7.24 -5.42
C CYS A 60 -15.02 -6.06 -4.48
N TRP A 61 -14.05 -5.16 -4.42
CA TRP A 61 -14.20 -3.86 -3.78
C TRP A 61 -14.61 -2.85 -4.85
N GLU A 62 -15.90 -2.56 -4.91
CA GLU A 62 -16.41 -1.49 -5.76
C GLU A 62 -15.84 -0.15 -5.27
N SER A 63 -15.36 0.65 -6.21
CA SER A 63 -14.59 1.86 -5.93
C SER A 63 -15.28 3.07 -6.53
N PRO A 64 -16.29 3.64 -5.84
CA PRO A 64 -17.02 4.79 -6.33
C PRO A 64 -16.11 6.00 -6.52
N ILE A 65 -16.42 6.82 -7.53
CA ILE A 65 -15.76 8.11 -7.75
C ILE A 65 -15.87 8.95 -6.47
N GLY A 66 -14.73 9.45 -5.96
CA GLY A 66 -14.65 10.26 -4.75
C GLY A 66 -14.20 9.53 -3.48
N CYS A 67 -14.00 8.21 -3.54
CA CYS A 67 -13.37 7.47 -2.44
C CYS A 67 -11.84 7.62 -2.48
N ALA A 68 -11.21 7.77 -1.30
CA ALA A 68 -9.76 7.75 -1.19
C ALA A 68 -9.25 6.30 -1.33
N MET A 69 -8.63 5.99 -2.47
CA MET A 69 -8.04 4.68 -2.75
C MET A 69 -6.52 4.79 -2.73
N GLN A 70 -5.91 4.12 -1.75
CA GLN A 70 -4.46 4.08 -1.61
C GLN A 70 -4.02 2.74 -1.02
N SER A 71 -2.85 2.29 -1.47
CA SER A 71 -2.11 1.19 -0.83
C SER A 71 -0.75 1.73 -0.39
N ILE A 72 -0.27 1.27 0.77
CA ILE A 72 1.03 1.65 1.32
C ILE A 72 1.86 0.39 1.54
N LEU A 73 3.07 0.36 1.01
CA LEU A 73 4.09 -0.64 1.32
C LEU A 73 4.91 -0.16 2.50
N LEU A 74 4.96 -0.99 3.55
CA LEU A 74 5.75 -0.78 4.74
C LEU A 74 6.55 -2.05 5.03
N PHE A 75 7.82 -1.91 5.37
CA PHE A 75 8.58 -2.98 6.00
C PHE A 75 8.42 -2.86 7.51
N VAL A 76 7.97 -3.94 8.12
CA VAL A 76 7.68 -4.01 9.54
C VAL A 76 8.34 -5.26 10.09
N ASP A 77 8.90 -5.13 11.29
CA ASP A 77 9.37 -6.30 12.03
C ASP A 77 8.17 -7.23 12.27
N GLU A 78 8.34 -8.53 12.05
CA GLU A 78 7.30 -9.54 12.27
C GLU A 78 6.71 -9.46 13.69
N ALA A 79 7.53 -9.09 14.68
CA ALA A 79 7.08 -8.89 16.05
C ALA A 79 6.10 -7.70 16.19
N GLN A 80 6.18 -6.70 15.31
CA GLN A 80 5.26 -5.56 15.24
C GLN A 80 3.96 -5.91 14.51
N VAL A 81 4.01 -6.73 13.45
CA VAL A 81 2.82 -7.20 12.71
C VAL A 81 1.82 -7.87 13.66
N ARG A 82 2.32 -8.74 14.55
CA ARG A 82 1.49 -9.45 15.54
C ARG A 82 0.81 -8.53 16.56
N ARG A 83 1.27 -7.27 16.66
CA ARG A 83 0.79 -6.28 17.63
C ARG A 83 -0.17 -5.25 17.02
N VAL A 84 -0.41 -5.27 15.71
CA VAL A 84 -1.36 -4.34 15.07
C VAL A 84 -2.68 -5.08 14.79
N PRO A 85 -3.73 -4.86 15.60
CA PRO A 85 -5.04 -5.46 15.35
C PRO A 85 -5.57 -5.02 13.98
N GLY A 86 -5.95 -5.97 13.13
CA GLY A 86 -6.53 -5.69 11.81
C GLY A 86 -5.54 -5.69 10.65
N LEU A 87 -4.23 -5.77 10.89
CA LEU A 87 -3.27 -6.08 9.82
C LEU A 87 -3.35 -7.57 9.46
N THR A 88 -3.83 -7.88 8.26
CA THR A 88 -3.88 -9.25 7.74
C THR A 88 -2.75 -9.46 6.74
N GLN A 89 -1.93 -10.49 6.97
CA GLN A 89 -0.89 -10.90 6.02
C GLN A 89 -1.56 -11.43 4.74
N SER A 90 -1.17 -10.90 3.58
CA SER A 90 -1.58 -11.42 2.28
C SER A 90 -0.35 -11.96 1.58
N GLU A 91 -0.42 -13.19 1.07
CA GLU A 91 0.69 -13.79 0.33
C GLU A 91 0.97 -12.99 -0.96
N ILE A 92 2.24 -12.77 -1.26
CA ILE A 92 2.70 -12.20 -2.53
C ILE A 92 2.61 -13.32 -3.58
N GLY A 93 1.39 -13.65 -4.02
CA GLY A 93 1.15 -14.76 -4.94
C GLY A 93 -0.30 -14.98 -5.38
N GLU A 94 -1.28 -14.52 -4.59
CA GLU A 94 -2.73 -14.59 -4.92
C GLU A 94 -3.30 -13.31 -5.57
#